data_AF-A0A950A600-F1
#
_entry.id   AF-A0A950A600-F1
#
_cell.length_a   1.000
_cell.length_b   1.000
_cell.length_c   1.000
_cell.angle_alpha   90.00
_cell.angle_beta   90.00
_cell.angle_gamma   90.00
#
_symmetry.space_group_name_H-M   'P 1'
#
loop_
_entity.id
_entity.type
_entity.pdbx_description
1 polymer ?
#
loop_
_entity_poly.entity_id
_entity_poly.type
_entity_poly.pdbx_seq_one_letter_code
_entity_poly.pdbx_strand_id
1 'polypeptide(L)'
;GATDSLGGLDCGHPPLNGPDNTNAASPATTTEPADQYATRHNGFVYFHSVIDDAPECDANVVPLGKVAVGTPSRFDGARLPDTFFGHLADDLRQVRTTPKFGWITPNLCDDGHDSTCAGPNTVGQIGAGAGGLHGADEFLTHWVPLLEASPAYRSGQMLIVVTFDEGSSGDGTSCCGETPGPDNPTPGFSQLLAPIYHQLGLPIPNPATGGGRVGAVLIDPRYIEPGSIDSTGQYNHYSALRSYEDLLGVMRGGTDGLGHLGFAGANGLQPFGRDVFNRPASPGF
;
A
#
# COMPACT_ATOMS: atom_id res chain seq x y z
N GLY A 1 -5.67 -5.04 19.07
CA GLY A 1 -5.40 -6.25 18.30
C GLY A 1 -5.32 -7.51 19.13
N ALA A 2 -5.62 -8.63 18.48
CA ALA A 2 -5.50 -10.00 19.00
C ALA A 2 -4.19 -10.64 18.51
N THR A 3 -3.63 -11.58 19.27
CA THR A 3 -2.41 -12.31 18.84
C THR A 3 -2.72 -13.18 17.64
N ASP A 4 -1.96 -12.98 16.56
CA ASP A 4 -2.07 -13.81 15.35
C ASP A 4 -1.14 -15.03 15.43
N SER A 5 -1.59 -16.15 14.87
CA SER A 5 -0.85 -17.43 14.91
C SER A 5 0.42 -17.43 14.06
N LEU A 6 0.52 -16.54 13.08
CA LEU A 6 1.70 -16.33 12.25
C LEU A 6 2.67 -15.35 12.93
N GLY A 7 2.24 -14.67 13.99
CA GLY A 7 3.01 -13.68 14.74
C GLY A 7 2.60 -12.25 14.42
N GLY A 8 2.82 -11.34 15.37
CA GLY A 8 2.23 -10.01 15.33
C GLY A 8 0.81 -10.00 15.91
N LEU A 9 0.04 -8.97 15.54
CA LEU A 9 -1.33 -8.78 16.01
C LEU A 9 -2.28 -8.58 14.84
N ASP A 10 -3.39 -9.30 14.83
CA ASP A 10 -4.59 -8.92 14.07
C ASP A 10 -5.14 -7.63 14.68
N CYS A 11 -5.70 -6.75 13.85
CA CYS A 11 -6.16 -5.42 14.24
C CYS A 11 -5.13 -4.67 15.13
N GLY A 12 -3.85 -4.72 14.73
CA GLY A 12 -2.74 -4.07 15.44
C GLY A 12 -2.82 -2.55 15.34
N HIS A 13 -3.03 -1.87 16.47
CA HIS A 13 -2.97 -0.41 16.57
C HIS A 13 -2.69 0.04 18.02
N PRO A 14 -2.19 1.26 18.25
CA PRO A 14 -1.98 1.81 19.59
C PRO A 14 -3.31 1.94 20.35
N PRO A 15 -3.26 2.03 21.70
CA PRO A 15 -4.43 2.37 22.49
C PRO A 15 -5.06 3.68 22.00
N LEU A 16 -6.40 3.75 21.99
CA LEU A 16 -7.10 4.96 21.55
C LEU A 16 -6.68 6.17 22.39
N ASN A 17 -6.37 7.28 21.71
CA ASN A 17 -5.82 8.50 22.31
C ASN A 17 -4.46 8.33 23.01
N GLY A 18 -3.79 7.20 22.82
CA GLY A 18 -2.44 6.93 23.30
C GLY A 18 -1.36 7.36 22.30
N PRO A 19 -0.09 7.41 22.74
CA PRO A 19 1.03 7.65 21.84
C PRO A 19 1.21 6.46 20.88
N ASP A 20 1.51 6.77 19.62
CA ASP A 20 1.96 5.79 18.64
C ASP A 20 3.49 5.66 18.67
N ASN A 21 3.97 4.50 19.13
CA ASN A 21 5.40 4.20 19.22
C ASN A 21 5.87 3.28 18.09
N THR A 22 5.02 2.99 17.10
CA THR A 22 5.33 2.10 15.96
C THR A 22 6.06 2.83 14.82
N ASN A 23 6.59 4.03 15.10
CA ASN A 23 7.09 4.92 14.07
C ASN A 23 8.48 4.57 13.52
N ALA A 24 9.17 3.60 14.13
CA ALA A 24 10.49 3.16 13.73
C ALA A 24 10.65 1.66 13.99
N ALA A 25 11.43 0.99 13.13
CA ALA A 25 11.75 -0.41 13.30
C ALA A 25 12.51 -0.60 14.63
N SER A 26 12.02 -1.52 15.46
CA SER A 26 12.59 -1.84 16.76
C SER A 26 13.26 -3.23 16.71
N PRO A 27 14.53 -3.35 17.11
CA PRO A 27 15.20 -4.64 17.15
C PRO A 27 14.58 -5.54 18.23
N ALA A 28 14.74 -6.85 18.08
CA ALA A 28 14.38 -7.79 19.14
C ALA A 28 15.19 -7.51 20.41
N THR A 29 14.55 -7.64 21.56
CA THR A 29 15.18 -7.56 22.88
C THR A 29 15.17 -8.93 23.55
N THR A 30 15.68 -9.03 24.77
CA THR A 30 15.62 -10.28 25.55
C THR A 30 14.20 -10.65 25.98
N THR A 31 13.26 -9.70 25.94
CA THR A 31 11.89 -9.88 26.43
C THR A 31 10.84 -9.74 25.33
N GLU A 32 11.16 -9.04 24.22
CA GLU A 32 10.22 -8.75 23.14
C GLU A 32 10.82 -9.09 21.77
N PRO A 33 10.03 -9.63 20.82
CA PRO A 33 10.48 -9.82 19.45
C PRO A 33 10.75 -8.47 18.75
N ALA A 34 11.42 -8.51 17.59
CA ALA A 34 11.54 -7.32 16.75
C ALA A 34 10.14 -6.89 16.29
N ASP A 35 9.89 -5.58 16.31
CA ASP A 35 8.66 -4.99 15.81
C ASP A 35 9.00 -3.99 14.70
N GLN A 36 8.39 -4.19 13.54
CA GLN A 36 8.63 -3.41 12.32
C GLN A 36 7.30 -2.95 11.72
N TYR A 37 6.19 -3.18 12.42
CA TYR A 37 4.89 -2.65 12.02
C TYR A 37 4.87 -1.13 12.22
N ALA A 38 4.21 -0.41 11.32
CA ALA A 38 3.97 1.02 11.44
C ALA A 38 2.49 1.29 11.26
N THR A 39 1.83 1.68 12.35
CA THR A 39 0.39 1.94 12.36
C THR A 39 0.01 3.01 11.33
N ARG A 40 0.84 4.05 11.19
CA ARG A 40 0.63 5.15 10.22
C ARG A 40 0.53 4.72 8.76
N HIS A 41 1.11 3.57 8.38
CA HIS A 41 1.05 3.05 7.02
C HIS A 41 -0.16 2.11 6.80
N ASN A 42 -1.03 1.95 7.81
CA ASN A 42 -2.29 1.24 7.72
C ASN A 42 -3.45 2.21 7.95
N GLY A 43 -4.01 2.75 6.87
CA GLY A 43 -5.08 3.75 6.95
C GLY A 43 -6.36 3.26 7.64
N PHE A 44 -6.63 1.95 7.64
CA PHE A 44 -7.91 1.40 8.12
C PHE A 44 -8.08 1.49 9.65
N VAL A 45 -6.99 1.39 10.40
CA VAL A 45 -7.05 1.39 11.88
C VAL A 45 -7.32 2.77 12.48
N TYR A 46 -7.47 3.80 11.65
CA TYR A 46 -7.87 5.16 12.07
C TYR A 46 -9.39 5.39 12.02
N PHE A 47 -10.18 4.40 11.59
CA PHE A 47 -11.63 4.54 11.45
C PHE A 47 -12.37 3.72 12.51
N HIS A 48 -13.21 4.37 13.32
CA HIS A 48 -14.07 3.71 14.31
C HIS A 48 -14.97 2.62 13.70
N SER A 49 -15.41 2.79 12.46
CA SER A 49 -16.18 1.77 11.73
C SER A 49 -15.41 0.47 11.48
N VAL A 50 -14.08 0.48 11.66
CA VAL A 50 -13.21 -0.69 11.60
C VAL A 50 -12.86 -1.13 13.02
N ILE A 51 -12.23 -0.25 13.81
CA ILE A 51 -11.64 -0.64 15.11
C ILE A 51 -12.66 -0.87 16.24
N ASP A 52 -13.88 -0.33 16.15
CA ASP A 52 -14.93 -0.59 17.15
C ASP A 52 -15.68 -1.89 16.87
N ASP A 53 -15.51 -2.47 15.67
CA ASP A 53 -16.01 -3.80 15.29
C ASP A 53 -14.85 -4.80 15.28
N ALA A 54 -14.49 -5.29 16.47
CA ALA A 54 -13.34 -6.18 16.64
C ALA A 54 -13.40 -7.43 15.73
N PRO A 55 -14.54 -8.14 15.58
CA PRO A 55 -14.64 -9.24 14.62
C PRO A 55 -14.31 -8.85 13.17
N GLU A 56 -14.79 -7.69 12.70
CA GLU A 56 -14.49 -7.21 11.34
C GLU A 56 -13.01 -6.83 11.21
N CYS A 57 -12.45 -6.14 12.21
CA CYS A 57 -11.05 -5.72 12.18
C CYS A 57 -10.09 -6.91 12.24
N ASP A 58 -10.32 -7.84 13.18
CA ASP A 58 -9.48 -9.03 13.34
C ASP A 58 -9.55 -9.96 12.11
N ALA A 59 -10.63 -9.89 11.32
CA ALA A 59 -10.76 -10.67 10.09
C ALA A 59 -10.09 -10.03 8.86
N ASN A 60 -9.91 -8.71 8.84
CA ASN A 60 -9.51 -7.98 7.62
C ASN A 60 -8.21 -7.16 7.77
N VAL A 61 -7.79 -6.84 9.00
CA VAL A 61 -6.53 -6.15 9.30
C VAL A 61 -5.59 -7.15 9.95
N VAL A 62 -4.87 -7.90 9.13
CA VAL A 62 -4.10 -9.06 9.57
C VAL A 62 -2.63 -8.98 9.09
N PRO A 63 -1.70 -9.70 9.74
CA PRO A 63 -0.35 -9.88 9.21
C PRO A 63 -0.39 -10.51 7.81
N LEU A 64 0.54 -10.13 6.92
CA LEU A 64 0.55 -10.59 5.54
C LEU A 64 0.68 -12.13 5.39
N GLY A 65 1.59 -12.71 6.19
CA GLY A 65 2.02 -14.10 6.06
C GLY A 65 3.53 -14.26 6.19
N LYS A 66 4.04 -15.42 5.78
CA LYS A 66 5.47 -15.76 5.79
C LYS A 66 5.92 -16.34 4.47
N VAL A 67 7.18 -16.12 4.14
CA VAL A 67 7.85 -16.72 2.99
C VAL A 67 9.10 -17.49 3.45
N ALA A 68 9.21 -18.74 2.99
CA ALA A 68 10.42 -19.54 3.08
C ALA A 68 11.21 -19.39 1.78
N VAL A 69 12.14 -18.44 1.79
CA VAL A 69 12.98 -18.08 0.64
C VAL A 69 13.83 -19.25 0.17
N GLY A 70 13.97 -19.41 -1.15
CA GLY A 70 14.79 -20.45 -1.77
C GLY A 70 14.24 -21.87 -1.58
N THR A 71 12.96 -22.00 -1.21
CA THR A 71 12.28 -23.28 -1.04
C THR A 71 11.20 -23.42 -2.12
N PRO A 72 11.50 -24.02 -3.29
CA PRO A 72 10.57 -24.02 -4.41
C PRO A 72 9.24 -24.69 -4.11
N SER A 73 8.16 -24.06 -4.57
CA SER A 73 6.79 -24.55 -4.38
C SER A 73 5.98 -24.53 -5.67
N ARG A 74 4.71 -24.93 -5.56
CA ARG A 74 3.72 -24.76 -6.63
C ARG A 74 2.48 -24.06 -6.09
N PHE A 75 2.03 -23.05 -6.83
CA PHE A 75 0.82 -22.29 -6.52
C PHE A 75 -0.05 -22.23 -7.76
N ASP A 76 -1.28 -22.77 -7.70
CA ASP A 76 -2.15 -22.91 -8.88
C ASP A 76 -1.42 -23.50 -10.12
N GLY A 77 -0.58 -24.51 -9.91
CA GLY A 77 0.23 -25.13 -10.96
C GLY A 77 1.43 -24.30 -11.45
N ALA A 78 1.54 -23.00 -11.10
CA ALA A 78 2.77 -22.22 -11.26
C ALA A 78 3.93 -22.87 -10.50
N ARG A 79 5.16 -22.72 -10.97
CA ARG A 79 6.35 -22.99 -10.15
C ARG A 79 6.79 -21.66 -9.55
N LEU A 80 6.97 -21.62 -8.23
CA LEU A 80 7.50 -20.47 -7.51
C LEU A 80 8.85 -20.83 -6.89
N PRO A 81 9.79 -19.87 -6.78
CA PRO A 81 11.09 -20.10 -6.15
C PRO A 81 11.01 -20.30 -4.63
N ASP A 82 9.92 -19.82 -4.01
CA ASP A 82 9.73 -19.82 -2.56
C ASP A 82 8.43 -20.53 -2.16
N THR A 83 8.29 -20.81 -0.86
CA THR A 83 7.06 -21.36 -0.27
C THR A 83 6.41 -20.31 0.63
N PHE A 84 5.11 -20.09 0.48
CA PHE A 84 4.37 -19.05 1.19
C PHE A 84 3.33 -19.67 2.14
N PHE A 85 3.11 -19.02 3.27
CA PHE A 85 2.19 -19.46 4.32
C PHE A 85 1.43 -18.27 4.91
N GLY A 86 0.19 -18.51 5.38
CA GLY A 86 -0.60 -17.51 6.09
C GLY A 86 -1.62 -16.78 5.24
N HIS A 87 -2.20 -15.72 5.82
CA HIS A 87 -3.40 -15.03 5.34
C HIS A 87 -3.39 -14.77 3.82
N LEU A 88 -2.41 -14.01 3.30
CA LEU A 88 -2.38 -13.69 1.86
C LEU A 88 -2.27 -14.95 0.97
N ALA A 89 -1.38 -15.89 1.33
CA ALA A 89 -1.17 -17.07 0.52
C ALA A 89 -2.41 -17.98 0.50
N ASP A 90 -3.16 -18.04 1.60
CA ASP A 90 -4.38 -18.83 1.70
C ASP A 90 -5.55 -18.16 0.97
N ASP A 91 -5.68 -16.84 1.06
CA ASP A 91 -6.69 -16.07 0.35
C ASP A 91 -6.53 -16.15 -1.18
N LEU A 92 -5.29 -16.10 -1.67
CA LEU A 92 -4.99 -16.16 -3.10
C LEU A 92 -5.21 -17.55 -3.73
N ARG A 93 -5.52 -18.60 -2.95
CA ARG A 93 -5.66 -19.98 -3.49
C ARG A 93 -6.81 -20.14 -4.48
N GLN A 94 -7.86 -19.33 -4.35
CA GLN A 94 -9.07 -19.43 -5.16
C GLN A 94 -9.61 -18.03 -5.44
N VAL A 95 -10.18 -17.81 -6.63
CA VAL A 95 -10.83 -16.53 -6.98
C VAL A 95 -11.84 -16.10 -5.92
N ARG A 96 -12.61 -17.04 -5.34
CA ARG A 96 -13.65 -16.74 -4.35
C ARG A 96 -13.11 -16.32 -2.97
N THR A 97 -11.86 -16.63 -2.67
CA THR A 97 -11.21 -16.28 -1.39
C THR A 97 -10.27 -15.09 -1.56
N THR A 98 -9.92 -14.72 -2.79
CA THR A 98 -9.14 -13.52 -3.06
C THR A 98 -9.96 -12.28 -2.66
N PRO A 99 -9.40 -11.34 -1.87
CA PRO A 99 -10.10 -10.13 -1.50
C PRO A 99 -10.47 -9.34 -2.75
N LYS A 100 -11.65 -8.72 -2.75
CA LYS A 100 -12.04 -7.81 -3.83
C LYS A 100 -11.12 -6.58 -3.87
N PHE A 101 -10.72 -6.10 -2.70
CA PHE A 101 -9.72 -5.07 -2.51
C PHE A 101 -8.74 -5.56 -1.44
N GLY A 102 -7.43 -5.46 -1.72
CA GLY A 102 -6.37 -5.81 -0.78
C GLY A 102 -5.37 -4.67 -0.70
N TRP A 103 -4.95 -4.35 0.52
CA TRP A 103 -3.91 -3.35 0.79
C TRP A 103 -2.75 -4.03 1.47
N ILE A 104 -1.59 -4.04 0.82
CA ILE A 104 -0.37 -4.66 1.34
C ILE A 104 0.61 -3.55 1.65
N THR A 105 0.89 -3.35 2.94
CA THR A 105 1.97 -2.48 3.39
C THR A 105 3.14 -3.37 3.84
N PRO A 106 4.33 -3.26 3.23
CA PRO A 106 5.53 -3.90 3.77
C PRO A 106 5.85 -3.36 5.18
N ASN A 107 6.64 -4.09 5.96
CA ASN A 107 7.13 -3.54 7.22
C ASN A 107 8.18 -2.44 6.98
N LEU A 108 8.58 -1.73 8.04
CA LEU A 108 9.53 -0.60 7.97
C LEU A 108 10.91 -0.89 7.36
N CYS A 109 11.27 -2.16 7.22
CA CYS A 109 12.53 -2.56 6.57
C CYS A 109 12.35 -2.92 5.10
N ASP A 110 11.14 -3.30 4.72
CA ASP A 110 10.74 -3.75 3.40
C ASP A 110 9.98 -2.64 2.62
N ASP A 111 9.66 -1.50 3.24
CA ASP A 111 8.80 -0.44 2.68
C ASP A 111 9.52 0.58 1.79
N GLY A 112 10.86 0.58 1.79
CA GLY A 112 11.66 1.49 0.98
C GLY A 112 12.11 2.77 1.68
N HIS A 113 11.68 3.04 2.91
CA HIS A 113 11.94 4.30 3.61
C HIS A 113 13.33 4.35 4.26
N ASP A 114 13.61 3.43 5.20
CA ASP A 114 14.83 3.48 6.01
C ASP A 114 15.99 2.76 5.33
N SER A 115 17.07 3.47 4.97
CA SER A 115 18.24 2.89 4.29
C SER A 115 18.91 1.72 5.03
N THR A 116 18.72 1.64 6.34
CA THR A 116 19.19 0.54 7.19
C THR A 116 18.05 -0.01 8.02
N CYS A 117 17.99 -1.32 8.17
CA CYS A 117 16.96 -1.98 8.96
C CYS A 117 17.47 -2.35 10.36
N ALA A 118 16.64 -2.10 11.39
CA ALA A 118 16.94 -2.48 12.78
C ALA A 118 16.59 -3.95 13.10
N GLY A 119 15.72 -4.59 12.31
CA GLY A 119 15.30 -5.98 12.45
C GLY A 119 15.75 -6.88 11.28
N PRO A 120 15.27 -8.13 11.21
CA PRO A 120 15.36 -8.91 9.99
C PRO A 120 14.23 -8.51 9.01
N ASN A 121 14.54 -8.38 7.73
CA ASN A 121 13.51 -8.37 6.68
C ASN A 121 12.68 -9.65 6.85
N THR A 122 11.36 -9.52 6.76
CA THR A 122 10.45 -10.65 6.97
C THR A 122 10.54 -11.70 5.87
N VAL A 123 11.23 -11.35 4.79
CA VAL A 123 11.55 -12.17 3.64
C VAL A 123 12.94 -12.79 3.79
N GLY A 124 13.06 -13.82 4.64
CA GLY A 124 14.15 -14.81 4.64
C GLY A 124 15.62 -14.35 4.43
N GLN A 125 16.03 -13.17 4.92
CA GLN A 125 17.27 -12.47 4.57
C GLN A 125 18.48 -13.32 4.16
N ILE A 126 18.99 -13.03 2.95
CA ILE A 126 20.44 -13.04 2.68
C ILE A 126 20.94 -11.60 2.79
N GLY A 127 21.39 -11.19 3.98
CA GLY A 127 22.05 -9.89 4.22
C GLY A 127 21.35 -9.02 5.28
N ALA A 128 21.70 -9.22 6.55
CA ALA A 128 21.17 -8.40 7.63
C ALA A 128 21.48 -6.90 7.46
N GLY A 129 20.48 -6.04 7.72
CA GLY A 129 20.66 -4.60 7.91
C GLY A 129 20.42 -3.69 6.69
N ALA A 130 20.03 -4.24 5.53
CA ALA A 130 19.71 -3.45 4.35
C ALA A 130 18.20 -3.15 4.27
N GLY A 131 17.83 -1.87 4.25
CA GLY A 131 16.47 -1.41 3.97
C GLY A 131 16.43 -0.58 2.68
N GLY A 132 15.64 0.48 2.66
CA GLY A 132 15.49 1.37 1.51
C GLY A 132 14.97 0.63 0.28
N LEU A 133 15.21 1.17 -0.91
CA LEU A 133 14.74 0.55 -2.16
C LEU A 133 15.28 -0.88 -2.38
N HIS A 134 16.37 -1.26 -1.72
CA HIS A 134 16.85 -2.64 -1.75
C HIS A 134 15.90 -3.59 -1.00
N GLY A 135 15.46 -3.22 0.21
CA GLY A 135 14.47 -3.99 0.96
C GLY A 135 13.13 -4.08 0.23
N ALA A 136 12.69 -2.97 -0.38
CA ALA A 136 11.49 -2.96 -1.21
C ALA A 136 11.60 -3.89 -2.43
N ASP A 137 12.74 -3.88 -3.14
CA ASP A 137 12.98 -4.77 -4.29
C ASP A 137 13.05 -6.25 -3.87
N GLU A 138 13.68 -6.56 -2.73
CA GLU A 138 13.68 -7.91 -2.15
C GLU A 138 12.25 -8.36 -1.83
N PHE A 139 11.46 -7.54 -1.13
CA PHE A 139 10.06 -7.83 -0.83
C PHE A 139 9.25 -8.13 -2.10
N LEU A 140 9.33 -7.25 -3.11
CA LEU A 140 8.59 -7.41 -4.36
C LEU A 140 9.03 -8.65 -5.14
N THR A 141 10.34 -8.96 -5.16
CA THR A 141 10.90 -10.16 -5.81
C THR A 141 10.25 -11.44 -5.33
N HIS A 142 9.84 -11.50 -4.07
CA HIS A 142 9.23 -12.68 -3.48
C HIS A 142 7.69 -12.65 -3.55
N TRP A 143 7.05 -11.53 -3.22
CA TRP A 143 5.59 -11.48 -3.11
C TRP A 143 4.86 -11.25 -4.44
N VAL A 144 5.43 -10.50 -5.39
CA VAL A 144 4.78 -10.26 -6.69
C VAL A 144 4.58 -11.57 -7.48
N PRO A 145 5.56 -12.49 -7.57
CA PRO A 145 5.33 -13.78 -8.22
C PRO A 145 4.20 -14.61 -7.61
N LEU A 146 3.96 -14.54 -6.30
CA LEU A 146 2.81 -15.19 -5.67
C LEU A 146 1.49 -14.57 -6.14
N LEU A 147 1.41 -13.23 -6.16
CA LEU A 147 0.23 -12.49 -6.64
C LEU A 147 -0.07 -12.85 -8.10
N GLU A 148 0.94 -12.85 -8.97
CA GLU A 148 0.81 -13.21 -10.38
C GLU A 148 0.50 -14.71 -10.62
N ALA A 149 0.85 -15.57 -9.67
CA ALA A 149 0.50 -16.98 -9.72
C ALA A 149 -0.96 -17.25 -9.30
N SER A 150 -1.65 -16.27 -8.71
CA SER A 150 -3.02 -16.47 -8.23
C SER A 150 -4.02 -16.70 -9.37
N PRO A 151 -5.08 -17.51 -9.15
CA PRO A 151 -6.13 -17.71 -10.14
C PRO A 151 -6.83 -16.39 -10.54
N ALA A 152 -6.99 -15.46 -9.60
CA ALA A 152 -7.63 -14.17 -9.84
C ALA A 152 -6.83 -13.32 -10.85
N TYR A 153 -5.52 -13.17 -10.63
CA TYR A 153 -4.64 -12.47 -11.57
C TYR A 153 -4.63 -13.16 -12.93
N ARG A 154 -4.42 -14.48 -12.98
CA ARG A 154 -4.33 -15.23 -14.25
C ARG A 154 -5.60 -15.20 -15.09
N SER A 155 -6.74 -15.09 -14.44
CA SER A 155 -8.03 -14.91 -15.13
C SER A 155 -8.25 -13.49 -15.68
N GLY A 156 -7.36 -12.54 -15.36
CA GLY A 156 -7.50 -11.13 -15.70
C GLY A 156 -8.57 -10.42 -14.88
N GLN A 157 -8.80 -10.87 -13.65
CA GLN A 157 -9.78 -10.27 -12.71
C GLN A 157 -9.11 -9.45 -11.60
N MET A 158 -7.78 -9.43 -11.51
CA MET A 158 -7.04 -8.76 -10.46
C MET A 158 -5.99 -7.83 -11.07
N LEU A 159 -6.08 -6.55 -10.69
CA LEU A 159 -5.07 -5.54 -10.94
C LEU A 159 -4.12 -5.50 -9.74
N ILE A 160 -2.82 -5.66 -9.99
CA ILE A 160 -1.78 -5.42 -8.98
C ILE A 160 -1.27 -3.99 -9.18
N VAL A 161 -1.19 -3.22 -8.10
CA VAL A 161 -0.61 -1.87 -8.12
C VAL A 161 0.50 -1.79 -7.09
N VAL A 162 1.69 -1.41 -7.54
CA VAL A 162 2.84 -1.08 -6.69
C VAL A 162 3.05 0.42 -6.77
N THR A 163 3.04 1.11 -5.64
CA THR A 163 3.22 2.57 -5.55
C THR A 163 3.83 2.93 -4.19
N PHE A 164 4.07 4.23 -3.97
CA PHE A 164 4.59 4.79 -2.72
C PHE A 164 3.60 5.82 -2.19
N ASP A 165 3.56 6.03 -0.88
CA ASP A 165 2.72 7.03 -0.21
C ASP A 165 3.27 8.45 -0.32
N GLU A 166 4.59 8.62 -0.44
CA GLU A 166 5.23 9.90 -0.70
C GLU A 166 6.44 9.83 -1.64
N GLY A 167 6.82 11.00 -2.17
CA GLY A 167 8.08 11.21 -2.86
C GLY A 167 9.27 11.36 -1.89
N SER A 168 10.46 11.54 -2.44
CA SER A 168 11.68 11.74 -1.63
C SER A 168 11.56 12.96 -0.72
N SER A 169 12.23 12.92 0.44
CA SER A 169 12.32 14.06 1.36
C SER A 169 12.63 15.37 0.65
N GLY A 170 11.75 16.37 0.83
CA GLY A 170 11.88 17.70 0.24
C GLY A 170 11.27 17.85 -1.17
N ASP A 171 10.77 16.77 -1.77
CA ASP A 171 9.91 16.84 -2.94
C ASP A 171 8.47 17.17 -2.51
N GLY A 172 8.05 18.41 -2.78
CA GLY A 172 6.67 18.85 -2.61
C GLY A 172 5.93 18.99 -3.94
N THR A 173 6.44 18.41 -5.01
CA THR A 173 5.74 18.48 -6.30
C THR A 173 4.41 17.74 -6.23
N SER A 174 3.44 18.27 -6.95
CA SER A 174 2.11 17.68 -7.07
C SER A 174 1.57 17.97 -8.47
N CYS A 175 0.50 17.29 -8.86
CA CYS A 175 -0.17 17.49 -10.14
C CYS A 175 -1.68 17.54 -9.93
N CYS A 176 -2.43 17.58 -11.04
CA CYS A 176 -3.77 16.99 -11.05
C CYS A 176 -4.81 17.68 -10.15
N GLY A 177 -4.54 18.91 -9.73
CA GLY A 177 -5.40 19.62 -8.76
C GLY A 177 -5.30 19.05 -7.34
N GLU A 178 -4.19 18.43 -6.96
CA GLU A 178 -3.94 17.97 -5.59
C GLU A 178 -4.19 19.10 -4.58
N THR A 179 -5.03 18.82 -3.59
CA THR A 179 -5.40 19.76 -2.53
C THR A 179 -4.97 19.21 -1.17
N PRO A 180 -4.52 20.08 -0.24
CA PRO A 180 -4.22 19.66 1.12
C PRO A 180 -5.40 18.95 1.80
N GLY A 181 -5.09 17.94 2.61
CA GLY A 181 -6.06 17.27 3.47
C GLY A 181 -6.59 18.19 4.58
N PRO A 182 -7.74 17.86 5.19
CA PRO A 182 -8.34 18.66 6.26
C PRO A 182 -7.50 18.72 7.54
N ASP A 183 -6.60 17.76 7.73
CA ASP A 183 -5.70 17.59 8.87
C ASP A 183 -4.32 18.24 8.65
N ASN A 184 -3.93 18.48 7.40
CA ASN A 184 -2.62 19.03 7.06
C ASN A 184 -2.72 20.04 5.90
N PRO A 185 -2.69 21.35 6.18
CA PRO A 185 -2.80 22.39 5.15
C PRO A 185 -1.55 22.55 4.28
N THR A 186 -0.42 21.92 4.66
CA THR A 186 0.86 22.01 3.93
C THR A 186 1.56 20.65 3.90
N PRO A 187 1.00 19.66 3.18
CA PRO A 187 1.50 18.28 3.23
C PRO A 187 2.92 18.14 2.69
N GLY A 188 3.32 18.96 1.71
CA GLY A 188 4.70 18.94 1.21
C GLY A 188 5.70 19.75 2.05
N PHE A 189 5.32 20.20 3.25
CA PHE A 189 6.22 20.91 4.17
C PHE A 189 6.39 20.16 5.49
N SER A 190 7.57 20.31 6.10
CA SER A 190 7.90 19.67 7.38
C SER A 190 6.90 20.05 8.46
N GLN A 191 6.18 19.05 8.97
CA GLN A 191 5.21 19.23 10.06
C GLN A 191 5.86 19.69 11.37
N LEU A 192 7.17 19.46 11.54
CA LEU A 192 7.94 19.97 12.68
C LEU A 192 8.24 21.47 12.54
N LEU A 193 8.50 21.95 11.33
CA LEU A 193 8.87 23.35 11.07
C LEU A 193 7.64 24.23 10.81
N ALA A 194 6.53 23.66 10.31
CA ALA A 194 5.31 24.42 9.99
C ALA A 194 4.82 25.29 11.17
N PRO A 195 4.75 24.80 12.42
CA PRO A 195 4.33 25.61 13.56
C PRO A 195 5.27 26.78 13.86
N ILE A 196 6.59 26.58 13.68
CA ILE A 196 7.61 27.62 13.91
C ILE A 196 7.47 28.72 12.87
N TYR A 197 7.30 28.37 11.58
CA TYR A 197 7.08 29.34 10.52
C TYR A 197 5.80 30.14 10.73
N HIS A 198 4.71 29.45 11.11
CA HIS A 198 3.44 30.10 11.43
C HIS A 198 3.58 31.05 12.63
N GLN A 199 4.26 30.64 13.71
CA GLN A 199 4.47 31.47 14.89
C GLN A 199 5.34 32.70 14.60
N LEU A 200 6.34 32.56 13.72
CA LEU A 200 7.24 33.65 13.33
C LEU A 200 6.67 34.54 12.22
N GLY A 201 5.48 34.24 11.69
CA GLY A 201 4.89 34.95 10.55
C GLY A 201 5.74 34.83 9.27
N LEU A 202 6.56 33.78 9.17
CA LEU A 202 7.40 33.53 8.01
C LEU A 202 6.58 32.83 6.92
N PRO A 203 6.73 33.22 5.64
CA PRO A 203 6.10 32.49 4.56
C PRO A 203 6.65 31.06 4.50
N ILE A 204 5.77 30.07 4.43
CA ILE A 204 6.18 28.67 4.24
C ILE A 204 6.79 28.54 2.84
N PRO A 205 8.08 28.17 2.72
CA PRO A 205 8.71 27.93 1.44
C PRO A 205 8.05 26.72 0.80
N ASN A 206 7.43 26.91 -0.37
CA ASN A 206 6.68 25.89 -1.10
C ASN A 206 5.40 25.44 -0.35
N PRO A 207 4.23 26.06 -0.56
CA PRO A 207 2.94 25.56 -0.09
C PRO A 207 2.52 24.35 -0.94
N ALA A 208 3.41 23.37 -1.02
CA ALA A 208 3.26 22.14 -1.76
C ALA A 208 2.01 21.44 -1.25
N THR A 209 1.04 21.30 -2.16
CA THR A 209 -0.24 20.68 -1.86
C THR A 209 -0.18 19.16 -1.84
N GLY A 210 0.96 18.56 -2.23
CA GLY A 210 1.19 17.11 -2.19
C GLY A 210 2.56 16.73 -1.63
N GLY A 211 2.78 15.42 -1.49
CA GLY A 211 3.97 14.81 -0.91
C GLY A 211 5.08 14.44 -1.90
N GLY A 212 5.07 14.99 -3.13
CA GLY A 212 6.06 14.68 -4.17
C GLY A 212 5.52 13.76 -5.27
N ARG A 213 6.33 13.56 -6.32
CA ARG A 213 5.98 12.64 -7.41
C ARG A 213 6.51 11.24 -7.10
N VAL A 214 5.60 10.27 -7.05
CA VAL A 214 5.91 8.85 -6.85
C VAL A 214 5.90 8.07 -8.15
N GLY A 215 6.60 6.94 -8.16
CA GLY A 215 6.44 5.92 -9.19
C GLY A 215 5.20 5.07 -8.92
N ALA A 216 4.59 4.56 -10.00
CA ALA A 216 3.56 3.54 -9.92
C ALA A 216 3.77 2.50 -11.02
N VAL A 217 3.66 1.22 -10.66
CA VAL A 217 3.67 0.08 -11.58
C VAL A 217 2.34 -0.63 -11.43
N LEU A 218 1.61 -0.76 -12.55
CA LEU A 218 0.35 -1.45 -12.61
C LEU A 218 0.52 -2.70 -13.47
N ILE A 219 0.04 -3.84 -12.96
CA ILE A 219 0.19 -5.14 -13.60
C ILE A 219 -1.19 -5.78 -13.71
N ASP A 220 -1.64 -5.97 -14.95
CA ASP A 220 -2.87 -6.70 -15.28
C ASP A 220 -2.69 -7.41 -16.63
N PRO A 221 -2.90 -8.74 -16.70
CA PRO A 221 -2.60 -9.51 -17.91
C PRO A 221 -3.67 -9.38 -19.00
N ARG A 222 -4.74 -8.62 -18.79
CA ARG A 222 -5.88 -8.48 -19.69
C ARG A 222 -6.00 -7.07 -20.28
N TYR A 223 -5.77 -6.03 -19.49
CA TYR A 223 -6.09 -4.64 -19.81
C TYR A 223 -4.87 -3.74 -19.96
N ILE A 224 -3.68 -4.17 -19.56
CA ILE A 224 -2.44 -3.40 -19.66
C ILE A 224 -1.46 -4.09 -20.61
N GLU A 225 -0.88 -3.32 -21.54
CA GLU A 225 0.18 -3.78 -22.43
C GLU A 225 1.50 -3.87 -21.63
N PRO A 226 2.13 -5.05 -21.54
CA PRO A 226 3.35 -5.22 -20.77
C PRO A 226 4.49 -4.30 -21.24
N GLY A 227 5.16 -3.64 -20.29
CA GLY A 227 6.28 -2.74 -20.57
C GLY A 227 5.87 -1.38 -21.16
N SER A 228 4.58 -1.09 -21.25
CA SER A 228 4.11 0.26 -21.59
C SER A 228 4.43 1.27 -20.48
N ILE A 229 4.61 2.52 -20.88
CA ILE A 229 4.88 3.65 -19.97
C ILE A 229 3.84 4.72 -20.28
N ASP A 230 3.10 5.14 -19.27
CA ASP A 230 2.32 6.37 -19.36
C ASP A 230 3.23 7.56 -19.07
N SER A 231 3.30 8.48 -20.04
CA SER A 231 4.04 9.74 -19.95
C SER A 231 3.15 10.96 -20.11
N THR A 232 1.84 10.74 -20.25
CA THR A 232 0.86 11.75 -20.63
C THR A 232 -0.22 11.94 -19.58
N GLY A 233 -0.59 10.88 -18.88
CA GLY A 233 -1.52 10.95 -17.77
C GLY A 233 -0.96 11.77 -16.63
N GLN A 234 -1.88 12.42 -15.92
CA GLN A 234 -1.58 13.06 -14.66
C GLN A 234 -2.54 12.46 -13.63
N TYR A 235 -1.98 11.71 -12.68
CA TYR A 235 -2.72 11.03 -11.62
C TYR A 235 -2.13 11.33 -10.25
N ASN A 236 -2.99 11.36 -9.24
CA ASN A 236 -2.63 11.37 -7.83
C ASN A 236 -3.24 10.15 -7.11
N HIS A 237 -3.05 10.03 -5.80
CA HIS A 237 -3.60 8.90 -5.03
C HIS A 237 -5.13 8.84 -5.08
N TYR A 238 -5.81 9.98 -5.21
CA TYR A 238 -7.26 10.02 -5.38
C TYR A 238 -7.71 9.51 -6.75
N SER A 239 -6.94 9.75 -7.81
CA SER A 239 -7.17 9.13 -9.12
C SER A 239 -7.10 7.61 -9.02
N ALA A 240 -6.15 7.09 -8.27
CA ALA A 240 -6.03 5.66 -8.03
C ALA A 240 -7.26 5.12 -7.27
N LEU A 241 -7.64 5.75 -6.16
CA LEU A 241 -8.84 5.38 -5.39
C LEU A 241 -10.10 5.39 -6.26
N ARG A 242 -10.32 6.47 -7.02
CA ARG A 242 -11.45 6.57 -7.96
C ARG A 242 -11.47 5.42 -8.95
N SER A 243 -10.30 5.07 -9.49
CA SER A 243 -10.16 3.95 -10.44
C SER A 243 -10.52 2.62 -9.78
N TYR A 244 -10.14 2.42 -8.52
CA TYR A 244 -10.47 1.20 -7.79
C TYR A 244 -11.98 1.12 -7.52
N GLU A 245 -12.60 2.22 -7.09
CA GLU A 245 -14.06 2.31 -6.89
C GLU A 245 -14.83 1.98 -8.18
N ASP A 246 -14.42 2.57 -9.31
CA ASP A 246 -14.98 2.32 -10.64
C ASP A 246 -14.84 0.83 -11.04
N LEU A 247 -13.64 0.25 -10.90
CA LEU A 247 -13.36 -1.15 -11.24
C LEU A 247 -14.11 -2.14 -10.35
N LEU A 248 -14.29 -1.80 -9.08
CA LEU A 248 -15.04 -2.61 -8.10
C LEU A 248 -16.56 -2.47 -8.27
N GLY A 249 -17.02 -1.56 -9.12
CA GLY A 249 -18.44 -1.34 -9.36
C GLY A 249 -19.15 -0.62 -8.20
N VAL A 250 -18.43 0.23 -7.46
CA VAL A 250 -19.02 1.08 -6.43
C VAL A 250 -19.71 2.26 -7.13
N MET A 251 -21.02 2.14 -7.34
CA MET A 251 -21.76 3.04 -8.23
C MET A 251 -22.74 3.98 -7.49
N ARG A 252 -22.70 4.01 -6.16
CA ARG A 252 -23.64 4.77 -5.31
C ARG A 252 -22.98 5.19 -4.00
N GLY A 253 -23.40 6.35 -3.48
CA GLY A 253 -22.84 6.91 -2.25
C GLY A 253 -21.62 7.78 -2.54
N GLY A 254 -20.71 7.89 -1.59
CA GLY A 254 -19.53 8.77 -1.73
C GLY A 254 -19.88 10.26 -1.67
N THR A 255 -18.85 11.09 -1.80
CA THR A 255 -18.95 12.56 -1.74
C THR A 255 -19.72 13.12 -2.95
N ASP A 256 -19.62 12.46 -4.11
CA ASP A 256 -20.24 12.88 -5.36
C ASP A 256 -21.59 12.19 -5.65
N GLY A 257 -22.02 11.25 -4.80
CA GLY A 257 -23.23 10.46 -4.99
C GLY A 257 -23.09 9.32 -5.99
N LEU A 258 -21.93 9.17 -6.64
CA LEU A 258 -21.65 8.18 -7.69
C LEU A 258 -20.78 7.02 -7.21
N GLY A 259 -20.42 6.99 -5.92
CA GLY A 259 -19.63 5.93 -5.32
C GLY A 259 -18.20 6.31 -4.96
N HIS A 260 -17.80 7.58 -5.11
CA HIS A 260 -16.42 8.00 -4.90
C HIS A 260 -16.20 8.73 -3.58
N LEU A 261 -15.24 8.28 -2.78
CA LEU A 261 -14.96 8.81 -1.44
C LEU A 261 -14.05 10.05 -1.47
N GLY A 262 -14.35 11.01 -0.60
CA GLY A 262 -13.48 12.18 -0.37
C GLY A 262 -13.12 12.91 -1.66
N PHE A 263 -11.82 13.12 -1.87
CA PHE A 263 -11.29 13.76 -3.07
C PHE A 263 -11.34 12.89 -4.33
N ALA A 264 -11.57 11.57 -4.24
CA ALA A 264 -11.80 10.73 -5.43
C ALA A 264 -13.05 11.17 -6.23
N GLY A 265 -14.05 11.71 -5.52
CA GLY A 265 -15.25 12.32 -6.10
C GLY A 265 -15.09 13.79 -6.51
N ALA A 266 -13.89 14.37 -6.46
CA ALA A 266 -13.70 15.77 -6.80
C ALA A 266 -13.97 16.04 -8.30
N ASN A 267 -14.54 17.21 -8.58
CA ASN A 267 -14.81 17.63 -9.96
C ASN A 267 -13.50 17.78 -10.73
N GLY A 268 -13.42 17.18 -11.92
CA GLY A 268 -12.25 17.22 -12.79
C GLY A 268 -11.21 16.15 -12.49
N LEU A 269 -11.24 15.48 -11.34
CA LEU A 269 -10.35 14.36 -11.06
C LEU A 269 -10.63 13.21 -12.03
N GLN A 270 -9.59 12.71 -12.68
CA GLN A 270 -9.69 11.63 -13.65
C GLN A 270 -9.26 10.29 -13.03
N PRO A 271 -10.00 9.19 -13.26
CA PRO A 271 -9.49 7.84 -13.01
C PRO A 271 -8.50 7.46 -14.11
N PHE A 272 -7.77 6.36 -13.90
CA PHE A 272 -6.89 5.76 -14.90
C PHE A 272 -7.64 5.48 -16.20
N GLY A 273 -7.10 6.01 -17.30
CA GLY A 273 -7.71 5.97 -18.62
C GLY A 273 -7.11 4.91 -19.55
N ARG A 274 -7.27 5.15 -20.86
CA ARG A 274 -6.69 4.30 -21.93
C ARG A 274 -5.18 4.46 -22.11
N ASP A 275 -4.61 5.50 -21.53
CA ASP A 275 -3.17 5.69 -21.36
C ASP A 275 -2.57 4.64 -20.42
N VAL A 276 -3.32 4.24 -19.39
CA VAL A 276 -2.99 3.14 -18.47
C VAL A 276 -3.50 1.79 -18.99
N PHE A 277 -4.82 1.67 -19.18
CA PHE A 277 -5.49 0.46 -19.69
C PHE A 277 -5.45 0.44 -21.22
N ASN A 278 -4.25 0.31 -21.75
CA ASN A 278 -3.93 0.49 -23.17
C ASN A 278 -3.95 -0.80 -24.00
N ARG A 279 -4.22 -1.96 -23.39
CA ARG A 279 -4.26 -3.22 -24.13
C ARG A 279 -5.55 -3.32 -24.95
N PRO A 280 -5.47 -3.58 -26.27
CA PRO A 280 -6.66 -3.80 -27.07
C PRO A 280 -7.42 -5.03 -26.58
N ALA A 281 -8.76 -4.95 -26.56
CA ALA A 281 -9.59 -6.10 -26.28
C ALA A 281 -9.26 -7.23 -27.27
N SER A 282 -8.83 -8.39 -26.76
CA SER A 282 -8.63 -9.57 -27.59
C SER A 282 -10.00 -10.10 -28.02
N PRO A 283 -10.26 -10.33 -29.33
CA PRO A 283 -11.50 -10.96 -29.75
C PRO A 283 -11.54 -12.41 -29.25
N GLY A 284 -12.37 -12.70 -28.25
CA GLY A 284 -12.57 -14.08 -27.77
C GLY A 284 -12.84 -14.28 -26.27
N PHE A 285 -12.95 -13.22 -25.47
CA PHE A 285 -13.40 -13.27 -24.07
C PHE A 285 -14.59 -12.36 -23.84
#